data_AF-M6FW29-F1
#
_entry.id   AF-M6FW29-F1
#
_cell.length_a   1.000
_cell.length_b   1.000
_cell.length_c   1.000
_cell.angle_alpha   90.00
_cell.angle_beta   90.00
_cell.angle_gamma   90.00
#
_symmetry.space_group_name_H-M   'P 1'
#
loop_
_entity.id
_entity.type
_entity.pdbx_description
1 polymer ?
#
loop_
_entity_poly.entity_id
_entity_poly.type
_entity_poly.pdbx_seq_one_letter_code
_entity_poly.pdbx_strand_id
1 'polypeptide(L)'
;MKLISRKNDFRKIVSTLNNFYIPKIPFSKLAEGQKMRIRLAQKKVKKFEAFLKKTNDYEFIIFLQIENQFESWIHMDGIQEEKDRFLKEGKDDHPIFKHMSISDLYENNCVFANAEETKILNLKDSA
;
A
#
# COMPACT_ATOMS: atom_id res chain seq x y z
N MET A 1 1.83 11.09 2.77
CA MET A 1 2.89 10.55 3.65
C MET A 1 3.77 9.61 2.82
N LYS A 2 5.10 9.65 2.96
CA LYS A 2 6.07 8.80 2.26
C LYS A 2 6.56 7.69 3.18
N LEU A 3 6.50 6.43 2.72
CA LEU A 3 6.99 5.27 3.46
C LEU A 3 8.53 5.20 3.47
N ILE A 4 9.12 5.30 4.66
CA ILE A 4 10.59 5.32 4.83
C ILE A 4 11.14 4.02 5.43
N SER A 5 10.36 3.32 6.25
CA SER A 5 10.75 2.07 6.91
C SER A 5 9.74 0.96 6.61
N ARG A 6 10.05 -0.27 7.02
CA ARG A 6 9.17 -1.46 6.85
C ARG A 6 8.68 -1.70 5.41
N LYS A 7 9.45 -1.26 4.40
CA LYS A 7 9.17 -1.44 2.96
C LYS A 7 8.90 -2.91 2.57
N ASN A 8 9.44 -3.88 3.31
CA ASN A 8 9.16 -5.30 3.08
C ASN A 8 7.77 -5.73 3.54
N ASP A 9 7.22 -5.13 4.59
CA ASP A 9 5.85 -5.43 5.01
C ASP A 9 4.85 -4.83 4.03
N PHE A 10 5.11 -3.61 3.51
CA PHE A 10 4.37 -3.07 2.38
C PHE A 10 4.38 -4.01 1.16
N ARG A 11 5.55 -4.56 0.78
CA ARG A 11 5.64 -5.57 -0.29
C ARG A 11 4.80 -6.82 0.00
N LYS A 12 4.76 -7.30 1.25
CA LYS A 12 3.93 -8.45 1.62
C LYS A 12 2.45 -8.13 1.47
N ILE A 13 2.00 -6.95 1.92
CA ILE A 13 0.62 -6.50 1.74
C ILE A 13 0.25 -6.50 0.25
N VAL A 14 1.07 -5.84 -0.59
CA VAL A 14 0.84 -5.81 -2.05
C VAL A 14 0.86 -7.22 -2.65
N SER A 15 1.76 -8.10 -2.22
CA SER A 15 1.82 -9.49 -2.67
C SER A 15 0.55 -10.26 -2.33
N THR A 16 0.02 -10.09 -1.12
CA THR A 16 -1.23 -10.71 -0.69
C THR A 16 -2.38 -10.21 -1.56
N LEU A 17 -2.53 -8.89 -1.72
CA LEU A 17 -3.58 -8.29 -2.55
C LEU A 17 -3.51 -8.77 -4.00
N ASN A 18 -2.31 -8.89 -4.56
CA ASN A 18 -2.14 -9.38 -5.94
C ASN A 18 -2.68 -10.81 -6.12
N ASN A 19 -2.54 -11.67 -5.11
CA ASN A 19 -3.04 -13.05 -5.18
C ASN A 19 -4.58 -13.13 -5.23
N PHE A 20 -5.28 -12.12 -4.71
CA PHE A 20 -6.74 -12.08 -4.69
C PHE A 20 -7.32 -11.27 -5.86
N TYR A 21 -6.72 -10.12 -6.18
CA TYR A 21 -7.32 -9.14 -7.09
C TYR A 21 -6.75 -9.15 -8.50
N ILE A 22 -5.56 -9.71 -8.74
CA ILE A 22 -5.02 -9.78 -10.11
C ILE A 22 -5.53 -11.04 -10.79
N PRO A 23 -6.19 -10.93 -11.97
CA PRO A 23 -6.63 -12.08 -12.73
C PRO A 23 -5.47 -13.02 -13.09
N LYS A 24 -5.72 -14.32 -13.04
CA LYS A 24 -4.75 -15.37 -13.44
C LYS A 24 -4.67 -15.50 -14.97
N ILE A 25 -4.35 -14.40 -15.65
CA ILE A 25 -4.15 -14.33 -17.10
C ILE A 25 -2.65 -14.16 -17.43
N PRO A 26 -2.22 -14.44 -18.68
CA PRO A 26 -0.84 -14.23 -19.08
C PRO A 26 -0.34 -12.82 -18.76
N PHE A 27 0.88 -12.71 -18.24
CA PHE A 27 1.47 -11.43 -17.80
C PHE A 27 1.45 -10.35 -18.90
N SER A 28 1.60 -10.74 -20.17
CA SER A 28 1.54 -9.82 -21.32
C SER A 28 0.18 -9.11 -21.47
N LYS A 29 -0.90 -9.72 -20.98
CA LYS A 29 -2.28 -9.19 -21.07
C LYS A 29 -2.67 -8.32 -19.86
N LEU A 30 -1.82 -8.22 -18.85
CA LEU A 30 -2.10 -7.38 -17.67
C LEU A 30 -1.93 -5.90 -17.99
N ALA A 31 -2.68 -5.05 -17.30
CA ALA A 31 -2.45 -3.60 -17.32
C ALA A 31 -1.07 -3.27 -16.71
N GLU A 32 -0.45 -2.16 -17.14
CA GLU A 32 0.88 -1.79 -16.66
C GLU A 32 0.95 -1.62 -15.13
N GLY A 33 -0.07 -1.02 -14.53
CA GLY A 33 -0.22 -0.93 -13.07
C GLY A 33 -0.18 -2.28 -12.37
N GLN A 34 -0.95 -3.26 -12.86
CA GLN A 34 -0.93 -4.63 -12.35
C GLN A 34 0.45 -5.27 -12.49
N LYS A 35 1.11 -5.09 -13.64
CA LYS A 35 2.48 -5.57 -13.87
C LYS A 35 3.46 -4.94 -12.88
N MET A 36 3.32 -3.65 -12.57
CA MET A 36 4.15 -2.96 -11.59
C MET A 36 3.98 -3.56 -10.19
N ARG A 37 2.74 -3.77 -9.74
CA ARG A 37 2.47 -4.38 -8.43
C ARG A 37 3.02 -5.80 -8.34
N ILE A 38 2.94 -6.60 -9.40
CA ILE A 38 3.56 -7.94 -9.45
C ILE A 38 5.08 -7.83 -9.34
N ARG A 39 5.71 -6.93 -10.11
CA ARG A 39 7.16 -6.71 -10.07
C ARG A 39 7.64 -6.32 -8.66
N LEU A 40 6.88 -5.47 -7.98
CA LEU A 40 7.13 -5.08 -6.59
C LEU A 40 7.09 -6.29 -5.64
N ALA A 41 6.04 -7.12 -5.75
CA ALA A 41 5.84 -8.30 -4.91
C ALA A 41 6.92 -9.37 -5.11
N GLN A 42 7.37 -9.59 -6.35
CA GLN A 42 8.40 -10.58 -6.69
C GLN A 42 9.82 -10.23 -6.20
N LYS A 43 9.98 -9.14 -5.42
CA LYS A 43 11.28 -8.63 -4.94
C LYS A 43 12.32 -8.31 -6.03
N LYS A 44 11.89 -8.25 -7.30
CA LYS A 44 12.77 -7.87 -8.43
C LYS A 44 13.13 -6.38 -8.38
N VAL A 45 12.25 -5.57 -7.78
CA VAL A 45 12.41 -4.13 -7.66
C VAL A 45 13.18 -3.81 -6.38
N LYS A 46 14.44 -3.37 -6.51
CA LYS A 46 15.28 -2.98 -5.37
C LYS A 46 14.92 -1.60 -4.83
N LYS A 47 14.66 -0.64 -5.72
CA LYS A 47 14.34 0.76 -5.39
C LYS A 47 12.89 1.07 -5.81
N PHE A 48 12.09 1.51 -4.85
CA PHE A 48 10.74 2.02 -5.08
C PHE A 48 10.40 3.03 -3.99
N GLU A 49 9.48 3.93 -4.31
CA GLU A 49 8.84 4.80 -3.33
C GLU A 49 7.35 4.49 -3.24
N ALA A 50 6.83 4.54 -2.03
CA ALA A 50 5.41 4.37 -1.77
C ALA A 50 4.92 5.56 -0.95
N PHE A 51 3.83 6.16 -1.41
CA PHE A 51 3.18 7.27 -0.74
C PHE A 51 1.76 6.88 -0.40
N LEU A 52 1.36 7.21 0.82
CA LEU A 52 0.06 6.89 1.39
C LEU A 52 -0.68 8.21 1.66
N LYS A 53 -1.86 8.34 1.06
CA LYS A 53 -2.79 9.44 1.31
C LYS A 53 -4.05 8.86 1.96
N LYS A 54 -4.25 9.14 3.24
CA LYS A 54 -5.44 8.73 3.98
C LYS A 54 -6.64 9.55 3.49
N THR A 55 -7.75 8.91 3.16
CA THR A 55 -9.00 9.55 2.70
C THR A 55 -10.13 9.41 3.72
N ASN A 56 -10.16 8.30 4.46
CA ASN A 56 -10.98 8.13 5.67
C ASN A 56 -10.23 7.23 6.68
N ASP A 57 -10.88 6.78 7.76
CA ASP A 57 -10.23 6.01 8.83
C ASP A 57 -9.51 4.74 8.35
N TYR A 58 -10.05 4.06 7.33
CA TYR A 58 -9.56 2.79 6.82
C TYR A 58 -9.34 2.81 5.30
N GLU A 59 -9.35 3.97 4.65
CA GLU A 59 -9.16 4.10 3.22
C GLU A 59 -7.93 4.93 2.90
N PHE A 60 -7.13 4.42 1.97
CA PHE A 60 -5.91 5.07 1.50
C PHE A 60 -5.86 5.06 -0.01
N ILE A 61 -5.46 6.19 -0.60
CA ILE A 61 -4.89 6.21 -1.94
C ILE A 61 -3.41 5.90 -1.79
N ILE A 62 -2.98 4.81 -2.42
CA ILE A 62 -1.58 4.38 -2.46
C ILE A 62 -1.01 4.80 -3.80
N PHE A 63 0.11 5.52 -3.77
CA PHE A 63 0.90 5.85 -4.95
C PHE A 63 2.21 5.08 -4.89
N LEU A 64 2.49 4.31 -5.94
CA LEU A 64 3.70 3.53 -6.11
C LEU A 64 4.52 4.13 -7.25
N GLN A 65 5.76 4.46 -6.94
CA GLN A 65 6.75 4.83 -7.94
C GLN A 65 7.85 3.77 -8.01
N ILE A 66 8.07 3.27 -9.23
CA ILE A 66 9.19 2.39 -9.56
C ILE A 66 9.90 3.01 -10.74
N GLU A 67 11.12 3.52 -10.50
CA GLU A 67 11.87 4.29 -11.49
C GLU A 67 11.02 5.46 -12.03
N ASN A 68 10.74 5.49 -13.34
CA ASN A 68 9.94 6.53 -13.98
C ASN A 68 8.46 6.15 -14.14
N GLN A 69 8.06 4.97 -13.64
CA GLN A 69 6.70 4.49 -13.72
C GLN A 69 5.93 4.80 -12.43
N PHE A 70 4.68 5.20 -12.60
CA PHE A 70 3.76 5.52 -11.51
C PHE A 70 2.48 4.70 -11.65
N GLU A 71 1.97 4.26 -10.50
CA GLU A 71 0.69 3.58 -10.36
C GLU A 71 0.02 4.09 -9.09
N SER A 72 -1.30 4.24 -9.11
CA SER A 72 -2.09 4.52 -7.91
C SER A 72 -3.29 3.59 -7.80
N TRP A 73 -3.72 3.31 -6.57
CA TRP A 73 -4.95 2.58 -6.32
C TRP A 73 -5.53 2.92 -4.94
N ILE A 74 -6.83 2.71 -4.78
CA ILE A 74 -7.51 2.79 -3.49
C ILE A 74 -7.32 1.47 -2.75
N HIS A 75 -6.97 1.56 -1.47
CA HIS A 75 -6.84 0.44 -0.55
C HIS A 75 -7.77 0.64 0.64
N MET A 76 -8.62 -0.36 0.88
CA MET A 76 -9.40 -0.50 2.10
C MET A 76 -8.63 -1.35 3.10
N ASP A 77 -8.33 -0.80 4.26
CA ASP A 77 -7.56 -1.42 5.32
C ASP A 77 -8.46 -2.18 6.31
N GLY A 78 -9.03 -3.27 5.83
CA GLY A 78 -9.88 -4.15 6.65
C GLY A 78 -9.13 -4.80 7.82
N ILE A 79 -7.80 -4.88 7.79
CA ILE A 79 -7.02 -5.39 8.94
C ILE A 79 -7.11 -4.39 10.08
N GLN A 80 -6.94 -3.09 9.82
CA GLN A 80 -7.07 -2.09 10.87
C GLN A 80 -8.49 -2.01 11.40
N GLU A 81 -9.49 -2.01 10.51
CA GLU A 81 -10.90 -1.97 10.92
C GLU A 81 -11.26 -3.13 11.87
N GLU A 82 -10.76 -4.33 11.58
CA GLU A 82 -10.98 -5.53 12.37
C GLU A 82 -10.21 -5.49 13.72
N LYS A 83 -8.97 -4.98 13.74
CA LYS A 83 -8.23 -4.73 14.98
C LYS A 83 -9.00 -3.80 15.90
N ASP A 84 -9.50 -2.69 15.37
CA ASP A 84 -10.23 -1.69 16.13
C ASP A 84 -11.54 -2.27 16.67
N ARG A 85 -12.21 -3.14 15.90
CA ARG A 85 -13.38 -3.88 16.39
C ARG A 85 -13.03 -4.80 17.55
N PHE A 86 -11.98 -5.61 17.45
CA PHE A 86 -11.59 -6.50 18.54
C PHE A 86 -11.17 -5.77 19.81
N LEU A 87 -10.45 -4.64 19.69
CA LEU A 87 -10.14 -3.81 20.85
C LEU A 87 -11.41 -3.27 21.53
N LYS A 88 -12.43 -2.85 20.75
CA LYS A 88 -13.73 -2.43 21.29
C LYS A 88 -14.48 -3.57 21.99
N GLU A 89 -14.29 -4.80 21.54
CA GLU A 89 -14.83 -6.01 22.17
C GLU A 89 -13.99 -6.51 23.37
N GLY A 90 -12.88 -5.85 23.71
CA GLY A 90 -11.98 -6.27 24.78
C GLY A 90 -11.13 -7.51 24.45
N LYS A 91 -10.96 -7.83 23.16
CA LYS A 91 -10.13 -8.94 22.67
C LYS A 91 -8.81 -8.38 22.16
N ASP A 92 -7.77 -8.42 22.98
CA ASP A 92 -6.43 -7.92 22.65
C ASP A 92 -5.40 -9.02 22.32
N ASP A 93 -5.79 -10.29 22.44
CA ASP A 93 -4.92 -11.46 22.23
C ASP A 93 -5.07 -12.12 20.84
N HIS A 94 -5.97 -11.60 20.00
CA HIS A 94 -6.27 -12.20 18.70
C HIS A 94 -5.05 -12.16 17.74
N PRO A 95 -4.80 -13.20 16.92
CA PRO A 95 -3.66 -13.23 15.98
C PRO A 95 -3.60 -12.06 14.98
N ILE A 96 -4.71 -11.35 14.76
CA ILE A 96 -4.78 -10.21 13.84
C ILE A 96 -3.82 -9.08 14.23
N PHE A 97 -3.56 -8.88 15.51
CA PHE A 97 -2.63 -7.86 15.98
C PHE A 97 -1.19 -8.14 15.55
N LYS A 98 -0.88 -9.38 15.11
CA LYS A 98 0.43 -9.75 14.54
C LYS A 98 0.57 -9.37 13.07
N HIS A 99 -0.53 -9.00 12.40
CA HIS A 99 -0.51 -8.62 10.99
C HIS A 99 -0.35 -7.10 10.83
N MET A 100 0.60 -6.70 9.98
CA MET A 100 0.83 -5.30 9.63
C MET A 100 -0.30 -4.81 8.71
N SER A 101 -0.92 -3.69 9.08
CA SER A 101 -1.92 -2.96 8.28
C SER A 101 -1.26 -1.81 7.49
N ILE A 102 -1.98 -1.20 6.55
CA ILE A 102 -1.52 0.04 5.89
C ILE A 102 -1.56 1.21 6.87
N SER A 103 -2.52 1.23 7.80
CA SER A 103 -2.60 2.19 8.90
C SER A 103 -1.37 2.10 9.81
N ASP A 104 -0.93 0.89 10.20
CA ASP A 104 0.29 0.70 10.99
C ASP A 104 1.52 1.32 10.29
N LEU A 105 1.60 1.13 8.95
CA LEU A 105 2.66 1.70 8.13
C LEU A 105 2.54 3.22 8.00
N TYR A 106 1.33 3.73 7.83
CA TYR A 106 1.05 5.14 7.70
C TYR A 106 1.46 5.91 8.96
N GLU A 107 1.04 5.43 10.12
CA GLU A 107 1.22 6.11 11.40
C GLU A 107 2.66 6.04 11.91
N ASN A 108 3.32 4.90 11.74
CA ASN A 108 4.59 4.63 12.42
C ASN A 108 5.80 4.56 11.49
N ASN A 109 5.59 4.55 10.17
CA ASN A 109 6.65 4.26 9.20
C ASN A 109 6.70 5.22 8.02
N CYS A 110 5.91 6.31 8.09
CA CYS A 110 5.92 7.34 7.08
C CYS A 110 6.36 8.70 7.63
N VAL A 111 6.82 9.55 6.72
CA VAL A 111 7.09 10.98 6.95
C VAL A 111 6.32 11.84 5.96
N PHE A 112 6.29 13.15 6.16
CA PHE A 112 5.77 14.05 5.14
C PHE A 112 6.60 13.94 3.85
N ALA A 113 5.91 13.87 2.72
CA ALA A 113 6.58 13.95 1.42
C ALA A 113 7.10 15.38 1.23
N ASN A 114 8.21 15.54 0.50
CA ASN A 114 8.73 16.87 0.21
C ASN A 114 7.83 17.62 -0.80
N ALA A 115 8.12 18.90 -1.05
CA ALA A 115 7.29 19.74 -1.92
C ALA A 115 7.22 19.23 -3.37
N GLU A 116 8.31 18.68 -3.91
CA GLU A 116 8.36 18.15 -5.27
C GLU A 116 7.55 16.85 -5.38
N GLU A 117 7.76 15.93 -4.44
CA GLU A 117 6.99 14.69 -4.33
C GLU A 117 5.49 14.98 -4.20
N THR A 118 5.11 15.94 -3.37
CA THR A 118 3.70 16.32 -3.18
C THR A 118 3.08 16.88 -4.46
N LYS A 119 3.80 17.71 -5.23
CA LYS A 119 3.34 18.21 -6.53
C LYS A 119 3.08 17.07 -7.50
N ILE A 120 4.00 16.10 -7.59
CA ILE A 120 3.85 14.93 -8.46
C ILE A 120 2.61 14.12 -8.06
N LEU A 121 2.40 13.88 -6.76
CA LEU A 121 1.24 13.15 -6.27
C LEU A 121 -0.08 13.84 -6.63
N ASN A 122 -0.18 15.15 -6.42
CA ASN A 122 -1.39 15.90 -6.73
C ASN A 122 -1.74 15.87 -8.23
N LEU A 123 -0.73 15.94 -9.10
CA LEU A 123 -0.94 15.79 -10.55
C LEU A 123 -1.47 14.40 -10.92
N LYS A 124 -1.06 13.36 -10.19
CA LYS A 124 -1.47 11.97 -10.43
C LYS A 124 -2.79 11.59 -9.76
N ASP A 125 -3.23 12.36 -8.78
CA ASP A 125 -4.52 12.18 -8.09
C ASP A 125 -5.68 12.83 -8.85
N SER A 126 -5.39 13.77 -9.77
CA SER A 126 -6.39 14.53 -10.54
C SER A 126 -6.60 14.01 -11.97
N ALA A 127 -5.97 12.89 -12.32
CA ALA A 127 -5.99 12.27 -13.66
C ALA A 127 -6.75 10.94 -13.63
#